data_AF-A0A8T5H396-F1
#
_entry.id   AF-A0A8T5H396-F1
#
_cell.length_a   1.000
_cell.length_b   1.000
_cell.length_c   1.000
_cell.angle_alpha   90.00
_cell.angle_beta   90.00
_cell.angle_gamma   90.00
#
_symmetry.space_group_name_H-M   'P 1'
#
loop_
_entity.id
_entity.type
_entity.pdbx_description
1 polymer ?
#
loop_
_entity_poly.entity_id
_entity_poly.type
_entity_poly.pdbx_seq_one_letter_code
_entity_poly.pdbx_strand_id
1 'polypeptide(L)'
;MTNLKTYLSSTVLIFLAIALLFVAGNGNSLTGALSTVDLAPDGFEFDSSVDYTFTDAELALTSIPEQLAIITEMNVSIEFAEDVLDEANKLFAQKEYTETMKAVALIKYLAVLTVEQQDQIDLFSLKLTNEENKLLNLTESINHKNLAQTALFEARYNEVTLELKQAQTLFEETLAEESRVNALAELSKKFFEKHWWKLLIGLVLLVSISIPLRKRIKKRLLKKKIKKLEEEAKKFKKMMKELQTICFIKKKISVASFKIKSIKYEERLTEIKHTLPVLKAQLSGKKLAKPKVKGVIEVKR
;
A
#
# COMPACT_ATOMS: atom_id res chain seq x y z
N MET A 1 41.76 0.20 28.06
CA MET A 1 41.42 1.62 27.88
C MET A 1 42.35 2.35 26.89
N THR A 2 42.94 1.63 25.93
CA THR A 2 43.97 2.15 25.00
C THR A 2 43.54 2.22 23.54
N ASN A 3 42.40 1.62 23.16
CA ASN A 3 41.95 1.58 21.76
C ASN A 3 41.07 2.76 21.34
N LEU A 4 40.53 3.55 22.27
CA LEU A 4 39.65 4.68 21.91
C LEU A 4 40.43 5.86 21.31
N LYS A 5 41.69 6.04 21.71
CA LYS A 5 42.54 7.15 21.22
C LYS A 5 43.00 6.94 19.78
N THR A 6 43.19 5.70 19.34
CA THR A 6 43.59 5.36 17.97
C THR A 6 42.46 5.53 16.96
N TYR A 7 41.21 5.26 17.35
CA TYR A 7 40.05 5.50 16.47
C TYR A 7 39.73 6.99 16.33
N LEU A 8 39.91 7.79 17.39
CA LEU A 8 39.72 9.25 17.34
C LEU A 8 40.79 9.96 16.49
N SER A 9 42.05 9.50 16.49
CA SER A 9 43.08 10.09 15.62
C SER A 9 42.88 9.74 14.15
N SER A 10 42.37 8.53 13.85
CA SER A 10 42.09 8.09 12.49
C SER A 10 40.94 8.85 11.84
N THR A 11 39.85 9.11 12.58
CA THR A 11 38.70 9.84 12.03
C THR A 11 39.00 11.32 11.83
N VAL A 12 39.78 11.93 12.72
CA VAL A 12 40.24 13.31 12.55
C VAL A 12 41.17 13.45 11.34
N LEU A 13 42.05 12.48 11.08
CA LEU A 13 42.90 12.49 9.88
C LEU A 13 42.11 12.32 8.58
N ILE A 14 41.05 11.53 8.56
CA ILE A 14 40.18 11.39 7.39
C ILE A 14 39.41 12.69 7.14
N PHE A 15 38.86 13.33 8.19
CA PHE A 15 38.20 14.62 8.05
C PHE A 15 39.16 15.74 7.64
N LEU A 16 40.40 15.71 8.13
CA LEU A 16 41.44 16.66 7.73
C LEU A 16 41.86 16.45 6.27
N ALA A 17 41.93 15.20 5.80
CA ALA A 17 42.21 14.88 4.41
C ALA A 17 41.06 15.31 3.47
N ILE A 18 39.81 15.12 3.89
CA ILE A 18 38.62 15.58 3.15
C ILE A 18 38.56 17.12 3.13
N ALA A 19 38.87 17.78 4.25
CA ALA A 19 38.94 19.23 4.32
C ALA A 19 40.10 19.80 3.48
N LEU A 20 41.26 19.12 3.45
CA LEU A 20 42.37 19.49 2.58
C LEU A 20 42.06 19.28 1.10
N LEU A 21 41.25 18.27 0.74
CA LEU A 21 40.73 18.12 -0.63
C LEU A 21 39.77 19.25 -1.01
N PHE A 22 38.95 19.74 -0.08
CA PHE A 22 38.08 20.90 -0.30
C PHE A 22 38.83 22.24 -0.37
N VAL A 23 39.91 22.41 0.40
CA VAL A 23 40.68 23.66 0.46
C VAL A 23 41.76 23.75 -0.63
N ALA A 24 42.34 22.62 -1.05
CA ALA A 24 43.25 22.57 -2.19
C ALA A 24 42.51 22.60 -3.55
N GLY A 25 41.21 22.33 -3.55
CA GLY A 25 40.31 22.44 -4.70
C GLY A 25 39.77 23.85 -4.91
N ASN A 26 40.62 24.87 -4.83
CA ASN A 26 40.24 26.22 -5.26
C ASN A 26 40.30 26.27 -6.79
N GLY A 27 39.17 26.05 -7.45
CA GLY A 27 38.86 26.68 -8.75
C GLY A 27 38.65 25.79 -9.97
N ASN A 28 39.12 24.54 -10.03
CA ASN A 28 38.89 23.68 -11.20
C ASN A 28 38.24 22.37 -10.78
N SER A 29 37.01 22.20 -11.21
CA SER A 29 36.07 21.19 -10.77
C SER A 29 36.53 19.76 -11.11
N LEU A 30 36.22 18.83 -10.21
CA LEU A 30 36.25 17.39 -10.51
C LEU A 30 35.23 17.01 -11.61
N THR A 31 34.35 17.95 -12.00
CA THR A 31 33.42 17.83 -13.13
C THR A 31 34.06 18.18 -14.48
N GLY A 32 35.26 18.78 -14.52
CA GLY A 32 35.94 19.16 -15.76
C GLY A 32 36.39 18.00 -16.67
N ALA A 33 36.08 16.76 -16.32
CA ALA A 33 36.37 15.57 -17.15
C ALA A 33 35.14 14.99 -17.86
N LEU A 34 33.93 15.54 -17.63
CA LEU A 34 32.72 15.17 -18.34
C LEU A 34 32.27 16.40 -19.15
N SER A 35 32.10 16.25 -20.46
CA SER A 35 31.50 17.31 -21.27
C SER A 35 30.03 17.44 -20.87
N THR A 36 29.51 18.65 -20.75
CA THR A 36 28.07 18.86 -20.47
C THR A 36 27.19 18.22 -21.54
N VAL A 37 27.73 18.02 -22.74
CA VAL A 37 27.06 17.35 -23.85
C VAL A 37 26.85 15.85 -23.62
N ASP A 38 27.65 15.22 -22.77
CA ASP A 38 27.47 13.80 -22.40
C ASP A 38 26.28 13.60 -21.44
N LEU A 39 25.76 14.68 -20.87
CA LEU A 39 24.58 14.71 -20.01
C LEU A 39 23.31 15.12 -20.79
N ALA A 40 23.37 15.12 -22.12
CA ALA A 40 22.23 15.49 -22.96
C ALA A 40 21.00 14.60 -22.66
N PRO A 41 19.77 15.16 -22.72
CA PRO A 41 18.56 14.37 -22.54
C PRO A 41 18.42 13.32 -23.64
N ASP A 42 17.59 12.32 -23.36
CA ASP A 42 17.31 11.26 -24.32
C ASP A 42 16.74 11.88 -25.62
N GLY A 43 17.18 11.35 -26.77
CA GLY A 43 16.74 11.81 -28.09
C GLY A 43 17.55 12.95 -28.71
N PHE A 44 18.54 13.52 -28.01
CA PHE A 44 19.46 14.48 -28.63
C PHE A 44 20.41 13.79 -29.62
N GLU A 45 20.39 14.25 -30.87
CA GLU A 45 21.29 13.79 -31.93
C GLU A 45 21.97 14.99 -32.58
N PHE A 46 23.27 14.87 -32.86
CA PHE A 46 24.05 15.90 -33.54
C PHE A 46 24.92 15.28 -34.66
N ASP A 47 24.84 15.87 -35.85
CA ASP A 47 25.64 15.44 -36.99
C ASP A 47 27.02 16.10 -36.97
N SER A 48 28.03 15.31 -36.60
CA SER A 48 29.43 15.75 -36.57
C SER A 48 30.14 15.67 -37.93
N SER A 49 29.45 15.23 -38.99
CA SER A 49 30.07 15.10 -40.32
C SER A 49 30.23 16.42 -41.08
N VAL A 50 29.55 17.48 -40.63
CA VAL A 50 29.63 18.82 -41.21
C VAL A 50 30.79 19.59 -40.59
N ASP A 51 31.65 20.15 -41.43
CA ASP A 51 32.72 21.04 -41.00
C ASP A 51 32.18 22.47 -40.86
N TYR A 52 32.14 22.98 -39.63
CA TYR A 52 31.54 24.27 -39.31
C TYR A 52 32.59 25.37 -39.28
N THR A 53 32.26 26.52 -39.88
CA THR A 53 33.17 27.66 -39.92
C THR A 53 33.03 28.55 -38.70
N PHE A 54 34.00 29.44 -38.49
CA PHE A 54 33.93 30.50 -37.46
C PHE A 54 32.62 31.31 -37.55
N THR A 55 32.22 31.68 -38.77
CA THR A 55 31.01 32.49 -39.01
C THR A 55 29.75 31.74 -38.65
N ASP A 56 29.70 30.43 -38.91
CA ASP A 56 28.55 29.59 -38.54
C ASP A 56 28.39 29.53 -37.02
N ALA A 57 29.50 29.28 -36.31
CA ALA A 57 29.51 29.21 -34.86
C ALA A 57 29.22 30.55 -34.18
N GLU A 58 29.77 31.65 -34.70
CA GLU A 58 29.49 33.01 -34.19
C GLU A 58 28.01 33.35 -34.32
N LEU A 59 27.44 33.13 -35.51
CA LEU A 59 26.01 33.36 -35.76
C LEU A 59 25.15 32.48 -34.85
N ALA A 60 25.51 31.21 -34.68
CA ALA A 60 24.76 30.30 -33.82
C ALA A 60 24.78 30.75 -32.34
N LEU A 61 25.93 31.19 -31.82
CA LEU A 61 26.04 31.72 -30.45
C LEU A 61 25.17 32.98 -30.24
N THR A 62 25.08 33.87 -31.23
CA THR A 62 24.23 35.07 -31.12
C THR A 62 22.73 34.76 -30.99
N SER A 63 22.29 33.54 -31.37
CA SER A 63 20.90 33.11 -31.25
C SER A 63 20.52 32.53 -29.87
N ILE A 64 21.50 32.24 -29.00
CA ILE A 64 21.25 31.58 -27.70
C ILE A 64 20.41 32.42 -26.72
N PRO A 65 20.60 33.75 -26.59
CA PRO A 65 19.81 34.55 -25.65
C PRO A 65 18.30 34.42 -25.86
N GLU A 66 17.85 34.28 -27.12
CA GLU A 66 16.45 34.03 -27.46
C GLU A 66 15.98 32.67 -26.95
N GLN A 67 16.81 31.62 -27.07
CA GLN A 67 16.48 30.28 -26.59
C GLN A 67 16.40 30.20 -25.06
N LEU A 68 17.32 30.87 -24.36
CA LEU A 68 17.28 30.95 -22.90
C LEU A 68 16.08 31.75 -22.40
N ALA A 69 15.66 32.78 -23.13
CA ALA A 69 14.45 33.54 -22.82
C ALA A 69 13.21 32.65 -22.85
N ILE A 70 13.07 31.76 -23.85
CA ILE A 70 11.96 30.80 -23.93
C ILE A 70 11.89 29.91 -22.68
N ILE A 71 13.02 29.34 -22.25
CA ILE A 71 13.08 28.47 -21.06
C ILE A 71 12.71 29.26 -19.79
N THR A 72 13.23 30.50 -19.69
CA THR A 72 12.98 31.39 -18.55
C THR A 72 11.51 31.82 -18.47
N GLU A 73 10.87 32.12 -19.61
CA GLU A 73 9.44 32.47 -19.67
C GLU A 73 8.53 31.36 -19.15
N MET A 74 8.95 30.10 -19.30
CA MET A 74 8.26 28.93 -18.75
C MET A 74 8.61 28.64 -17.29
N ASN A 75 9.37 29.53 -16.64
CA ASN A 75 9.82 29.40 -15.26
C ASN A 75 10.61 28.10 -15.03
N VAL A 76 11.37 27.65 -16.03
CA VAL A 76 12.25 26.47 -15.92
C VAL A 76 13.66 26.92 -15.56
N SER A 77 14.36 26.12 -14.76
CA SER A 77 15.76 26.37 -14.41
C SER A 77 16.64 26.39 -15.66
N ILE A 78 17.43 27.45 -15.80
CA ILE A 78 18.38 27.63 -16.91
C ILE A 78 19.82 27.25 -16.54
N GLU A 79 20.08 26.83 -15.30
CA GLU A 79 21.44 26.56 -14.78
C GLU A 79 22.24 25.62 -15.70
N PHE A 80 21.63 24.50 -16.12
CA PHE A 80 22.28 23.57 -17.04
C PHE A 80 22.53 24.19 -18.43
N ALA A 81 21.59 24.98 -18.95
CA ALA A 81 21.75 25.61 -20.25
C ALA A 81 22.79 26.74 -20.24
N GLU A 82 22.94 27.44 -19.11
CA GLU A 82 24.01 28.42 -18.88
C GLU A 82 25.38 27.74 -18.78
N ASP A 83 25.48 26.60 -18.09
CA ASP A 83 26.72 25.80 -18.04
C ASP A 83 27.15 25.33 -19.45
N VAL A 84 26.19 24.87 -20.26
CA VAL A 84 26.44 24.47 -21.66
C VAL A 84 26.87 25.67 -22.50
N LEU A 85 26.29 26.86 -22.27
CA LEU A 85 26.69 28.10 -22.96
C LEU A 85 28.13 28.51 -22.60
N ASP A 86 28.50 28.39 -21.33
CA ASP A 86 29.86 28.66 -20.87
C ASP A 86 30.88 27.68 -21.49
N GLU A 87 30.52 26.40 -21.62
CA GLU A 87 31.32 25.42 -22.36
C GLU A 87 31.43 25.77 -23.85
N ALA A 88 30.32 26.14 -24.49
CA ALA A 88 30.30 26.55 -25.89
C ALA A 88 31.22 27.75 -26.18
N ASN A 89 31.19 28.77 -25.31
CA ASN A 89 32.05 29.95 -25.41
C ASN A 89 33.54 29.60 -25.24
N LYS A 90 33.87 28.67 -24.34
CA LYS A 90 35.25 28.17 -24.16
C LYS A 90 35.74 27.43 -25.40
N LEU A 91 34.92 26.52 -25.95
CA LEU A 91 35.22 25.77 -27.18
C LEU A 91 35.40 26.71 -28.39
N PHE A 92 34.56 27.74 -28.48
CA PHE A 92 34.64 28.75 -29.55
C PHE A 92 35.96 29.52 -29.49
N ALA A 93 36.40 29.92 -28.29
CA ALA A 93 37.69 30.57 -28.08
C ALA A 93 38.88 29.66 -28.43
N GLN A 94 38.71 28.34 -28.28
CA GLN A 94 39.69 27.31 -28.65
C GLN A 94 39.67 26.97 -30.15
N LYS A 95 38.74 27.55 -30.92
CA LYS A 95 38.50 27.28 -32.35
C LYS A 95 37.97 25.87 -32.64
N GLU A 96 37.34 25.23 -31.67
CA GLU A 96 36.68 23.93 -31.81
C GLU A 96 35.22 24.13 -32.27
N TYR A 97 35.04 24.65 -33.49
CA TYR A 97 33.75 25.13 -33.97
C TYR A 97 32.68 24.04 -34.07
N THR A 98 33.04 22.81 -34.42
CA THR A 98 32.09 21.68 -34.46
C THR A 98 31.53 21.35 -33.08
N GLU A 99 32.37 21.36 -32.03
CA GLU A 99 31.93 21.11 -30.66
C GLU A 99 31.15 22.31 -30.10
N THR A 100 31.52 23.55 -30.46
CA THR A 100 30.69 24.74 -30.19
C THR A 100 29.29 24.57 -30.78
N MET A 101 29.19 24.14 -32.04
CA MET A 101 27.92 23.92 -32.71
C MET A 101 27.09 22.82 -32.05
N LYS A 102 27.73 21.76 -31.55
CA LYS A 102 27.09 20.69 -30.79
C LYS A 102 26.47 21.23 -29.49
N ALA A 103 27.20 22.04 -28.73
CA ALA A 103 26.70 22.67 -27.51
C ALA A 103 25.56 23.67 -27.79
N VAL A 104 25.67 24.48 -28.85
CA VAL A 104 24.59 25.39 -29.27
C VAL A 104 23.34 24.61 -29.70
N ALA A 105 23.52 23.51 -30.42
CA ALA A 105 22.42 22.64 -30.83
C ALA A 105 21.73 21.99 -29.62
N LEU A 106 22.50 21.62 -28.59
CA LEU A 106 21.94 21.11 -27.34
C LEU A 106 21.05 22.16 -26.66
N ILE A 107 21.51 23.41 -26.51
CA ILE A 107 20.68 24.48 -25.90
C ILE A 107 19.39 24.70 -26.68
N LYS A 108 19.46 24.71 -28.02
CA LYS A 108 18.27 24.80 -28.89
C LYS A 108 17.33 23.62 -28.67
N TYR A 109 17.86 22.40 -28.56
CA TYR A 109 17.08 21.21 -28.27
C TYR A 109 16.39 21.31 -26.91
N LEU A 110 17.08 21.76 -25.86
CA LEU A 110 16.50 21.97 -24.53
C LEU A 110 15.34 22.98 -24.55
N ALA A 111 15.47 24.08 -25.30
CA ALA A 111 14.40 25.06 -25.43
C ALA A 111 13.15 24.45 -26.09
N VAL A 112 13.32 23.72 -27.21
CA VAL A 112 12.22 23.02 -27.88
C VAL A 112 11.59 21.96 -26.97
N LEU A 113 12.41 21.17 -26.29
CA LEU A 113 11.95 20.11 -25.40
C LEU A 113 11.17 20.67 -24.20
N THR A 114 11.60 21.82 -23.66
CA THR A 114 10.89 22.53 -22.58
C THR A 114 9.47 22.89 -23.02
N VAL A 115 9.34 23.50 -24.21
CA VAL A 115 8.04 23.88 -24.79
C VAL A 115 7.16 22.65 -24.97
N GLU A 116 7.68 21.59 -25.57
CA GLU A 116 6.91 20.37 -25.83
C GLU A 116 6.42 19.73 -24.52
N GLN A 117 7.28 19.61 -23.52
CA GLN A 117 6.92 19.00 -22.25
C GLN A 117 5.92 19.85 -21.46
N GLN A 118 6.06 21.17 -21.49
CA GLN A 118 5.10 22.10 -20.89
C GLN A 118 3.72 21.96 -21.57
N ASP A 119 3.68 21.95 -22.90
CA ASP A 119 2.44 21.74 -23.67
C ASP A 119 1.76 20.41 -23.30
N GLN A 120 2.53 19.34 -23.14
CA GLN A 120 1.99 18.04 -22.74
C GLN A 120 1.41 18.06 -21.31
N ILE A 121 2.07 18.73 -20.36
CA ILE A 121 1.57 18.93 -18.99
C ILE A 121 0.27 19.74 -18.99
N ASP A 122 0.19 20.79 -19.81
CA ASP A 122 -0.99 21.65 -19.89
C ASP A 122 -2.17 20.93 -20.55
N LEU A 123 -1.93 20.21 -21.65
CA LEU A 123 -2.93 19.36 -22.27
C LEU A 123 -3.45 18.30 -21.30
N PHE A 124 -2.59 17.71 -20.49
CA PHE A 124 -3.01 16.75 -19.48
C PHE A 124 -3.80 17.41 -18.33
N SER A 125 -3.41 18.62 -17.91
CA SER A 125 -4.16 19.40 -16.92
C SER A 125 -5.59 19.70 -17.39
N LEU A 126 -5.76 20.08 -18.66
CA LEU A 126 -7.09 20.29 -19.24
C LEU A 126 -7.95 19.02 -19.22
N LYS A 127 -7.35 17.85 -19.50
CA LYS A 127 -8.05 16.55 -19.40
C LYS A 127 -8.50 16.27 -17.97
N LEU A 128 -7.64 16.50 -16.98
CA LEU A 128 -7.98 16.32 -15.56
C LEU A 128 -9.16 17.23 -15.14
N THR A 129 -9.11 18.52 -15.50
CA THR A 129 -10.19 19.47 -15.15
C THR A 129 -11.53 19.11 -15.79
N ASN A 130 -11.54 18.61 -17.02
CA ASN A 130 -12.77 18.18 -17.68
C ASN A 130 -13.45 17.00 -16.96
N GLU A 131 -12.66 16.13 -16.34
CA GLU A 131 -13.13 14.90 -15.69
C GLU A 131 -13.34 15.05 -14.17
N GLU A 132 -12.75 16.07 -13.53
CA GLU A 132 -12.93 16.37 -12.09
C GLU A 132 -14.41 16.57 -11.70
N ASN A 133 -15.22 17.07 -12.64
CA ASN A 133 -16.66 17.25 -12.44
C ASN A 133 -17.44 15.94 -12.23
N LYS A 134 -16.83 14.76 -12.48
CA LYS A 134 -17.47 13.44 -12.36
C LYS A 134 -17.28 12.76 -11.00
N LEU A 135 -16.79 13.47 -9.97
CA LEU A 135 -16.51 12.91 -8.63
C LEU A 135 -15.48 11.77 -8.65
N LEU A 136 -14.59 11.77 -9.64
CA LEU A 136 -13.51 10.79 -9.77
C LEU A 136 -12.40 11.06 -8.75
N ASN A 137 -11.86 9.99 -8.16
CA ASN A 137 -10.66 10.10 -7.33
C ASN A 137 -9.42 10.14 -8.23
N LEU A 138 -9.03 11.36 -8.64
CA LEU A 138 -7.87 11.60 -9.50
C LEU A 138 -6.61 12.01 -8.71
N THR A 139 -6.61 11.83 -7.39
CA THR A 139 -5.54 12.35 -6.51
C THR A 139 -4.15 11.84 -6.90
N GLU A 140 -4.01 10.55 -7.20
CA GLU A 140 -2.70 9.98 -7.56
C GLU A 140 -2.20 10.50 -8.91
N SER A 141 -3.08 10.59 -9.90
CA SER A 141 -2.74 11.16 -11.22
C SER A 141 -2.34 12.64 -11.12
N ILE A 142 -3.04 13.43 -10.30
CA ILE A 142 -2.69 14.84 -10.02
C ILE A 142 -1.32 14.94 -9.35
N ASN A 143 -1.00 14.04 -8.41
CA ASN A 143 0.30 14.03 -7.75
C ASN A 143 1.44 13.80 -8.75
N HIS A 144 1.33 12.79 -9.63
CA HIS A 144 2.35 12.52 -10.65
C HIS A 144 2.47 13.65 -11.68
N LYS A 145 1.36 14.31 -12.05
CA LYS A 145 1.42 15.54 -12.86
C LYS A 145 2.21 16.65 -12.16
N ASN A 146 1.98 16.86 -10.86
CA ASN A 146 2.73 17.87 -10.10
C ASN A 146 4.22 17.51 -10.00
N LEU A 147 4.55 16.23 -9.85
CA LEU A 147 5.94 15.75 -9.90
C LEU A 147 6.58 16.02 -11.27
N ALA A 148 5.86 15.76 -12.37
CA ALA A 148 6.32 16.12 -13.72
C ALA A 148 6.58 17.63 -13.85
N GLN A 149 5.71 18.46 -13.30
CA GLN A 149 5.89 19.92 -13.31
C GLN A 149 7.10 20.38 -12.48
N THR A 150 7.34 19.74 -11.32
CA THR A 150 8.55 20.00 -10.51
C THR A 150 9.81 19.52 -11.23
N ALA A 151 9.78 18.35 -11.88
CA ALA A 151 10.90 17.85 -12.66
C ALA A 151 11.22 18.78 -13.84
N LEU A 152 10.19 19.34 -14.50
CA LEU A 152 10.38 20.31 -15.57
C LEU A 152 11.00 21.60 -15.05
N PHE A 153 10.51 22.12 -13.91
CA PHE A 153 11.09 23.29 -13.24
C PHE A 153 12.59 23.09 -12.97
N GLU A 154 13.00 21.88 -12.60
CA GLU A 154 14.40 21.51 -12.32
C GLU A 154 15.18 21.06 -13.57
N ALA A 155 14.63 21.23 -14.77
CA ALA A 155 15.23 20.80 -16.04
C ALA A 155 15.59 19.30 -16.12
N ARG A 156 14.87 18.44 -15.38
CA ARG A 156 15.04 16.97 -15.36
C ARG A 156 14.13 16.31 -16.41
N TYR A 157 14.37 16.58 -17.68
CA TYR A 157 13.48 16.23 -18.80
C TYR A 157 13.11 14.74 -18.89
N ASN A 158 14.04 13.82 -18.61
CA ASN A 158 13.77 12.39 -18.64
C ASN A 158 12.75 11.97 -17.55
N GLU A 159 12.80 12.61 -16.39
CA GLU A 159 11.83 12.36 -15.30
C GLU A 159 10.45 12.92 -15.65
N VAL A 160 10.37 14.06 -16.36
CA VAL A 160 9.09 14.63 -16.80
C VAL A 160 8.30 13.63 -17.65
N THR A 161 8.95 13.00 -18.64
CA THR A 161 8.30 12.00 -19.49
C THR A 161 7.83 10.78 -18.69
N LEU A 162 8.65 10.33 -17.73
CA LEU A 162 8.31 9.20 -16.87
C LEU A 162 7.08 9.50 -15.99
N GLU A 163 7.12 10.61 -15.27
CA GLU A 163 6.07 11.02 -14.34
C GLU A 163 4.76 11.33 -15.08
N LEU A 164 4.83 11.98 -16.24
CA LEU A 164 3.64 12.27 -17.06
C LEU A 164 3.00 10.99 -17.59
N LYS A 165 3.80 10.00 -18.01
CA LYS A 165 3.29 8.69 -18.44
C LYS A 165 2.61 7.93 -17.30
N GLN A 166 3.17 7.99 -16.09
CA GLN A 166 2.53 7.40 -14.90
C GLN A 166 1.21 8.12 -14.58
N ALA A 167 1.20 9.45 -14.63
CA ALA A 167 0.00 10.24 -14.43
C ALA A 167 -1.12 9.86 -15.41
N GLN A 168 -0.79 9.71 -16.70
CA GLN A 168 -1.72 9.28 -17.75
C GLN A 168 -2.23 7.86 -17.53
N THR A 169 -1.36 6.92 -17.16
CA THR A 169 -1.74 5.52 -16.91
C THR A 169 -2.74 5.42 -15.76
N LEU A 170 -2.47 6.08 -14.63
CA LEU A 170 -3.37 6.11 -13.48
C LEU A 170 -4.71 6.78 -13.83
N PHE A 171 -4.68 7.84 -14.63
CA PHE A 171 -5.88 8.49 -15.13
C PHE A 171 -6.73 7.53 -15.97
N GLU A 172 -6.14 6.83 -16.93
CA GLU A 172 -6.86 5.85 -17.76
C GLU A 172 -7.41 4.68 -16.94
N GLU A 173 -6.66 4.20 -15.95
CA GLU A 173 -7.13 3.15 -15.02
C GLU A 173 -8.36 3.61 -14.23
N THR A 174 -8.34 4.83 -13.68
CA THR A 174 -9.50 5.38 -12.95
C THR A 174 -10.73 5.54 -13.83
N LEU A 175 -10.57 5.97 -15.09
CA LEU A 175 -11.68 6.06 -16.06
C LEU A 175 -12.22 4.68 -16.45
N ALA A 176 -11.33 3.69 -16.60
CA ALA A 176 -11.73 2.32 -16.89
C ALA A 176 -12.50 1.70 -15.73
N GLU A 177 -12.07 1.94 -14.49
CA GLU A 177 -12.79 1.51 -13.29
C GLU A 177 -14.17 2.15 -13.18
N GLU A 178 -14.28 3.46 -13.42
CA GLU A 178 -15.56 4.16 -13.41
C GLU A 178 -16.50 3.60 -14.48
N SER A 179 -16.00 3.42 -15.70
CA SER A 179 -16.78 2.82 -16.81
C SER A 179 -17.26 1.41 -16.46
N ARG A 180 -16.42 0.61 -15.79
CA ARG A 180 -16.80 -0.74 -15.32
C ARG A 180 -17.86 -0.68 -14.22
N VAL A 181 -17.72 0.22 -13.25
CA VAL A 181 -18.71 0.41 -12.17
C VAL A 181 -20.03 0.89 -12.75
N ASN A 182 -20.02 1.83 -13.67
CA ASN A 182 -21.21 2.34 -14.35
C ASN A 182 -21.90 1.25 -15.19
N ALA A 183 -21.12 0.46 -15.94
CA ALA A 183 -21.66 -0.68 -16.68
C ALA A 183 -22.28 -1.73 -15.74
N LEU A 184 -21.62 -2.06 -14.62
CA LEU A 184 -22.17 -2.96 -13.61
C LEU A 184 -23.42 -2.39 -12.94
N ALA A 185 -23.45 -1.09 -12.65
CA ALA A 185 -24.60 -0.41 -12.09
C ALA A 185 -25.79 -0.47 -13.07
N GLU A 186 -25.57 -0.21 -14.35
CA GLU A 186 -26.61 -0.30 -15.38
C GLU A 186 -27.12 -1.74 -15.56
N LEU A 187 -26.21 -2.72 -15.59
CA LEU A 187 -26.56 -4.14 -15.63
C LEU A 187 -27.36 -4.55 -14.40
N SER A 188 -26.95 -4.12 -13.21
CA SER A 188 -27.63 -4.41 -11.96
C SER A 188 -29.04 -3.81 -11.97
N LYS A 189 -29.18 -2.53 -12.36
CA LYS A 189 -30.48 -1.86 -12.46
C LYS A 189 -31.43 -2.59 -13.39
N LYS A 190 -30.98 -2.92 -14.62
CA LYS A 190 -31.77 -3.68 -15.59
C LYS A 190 -32.13 -5.08 -15.08
N PHE A 191 -31.21 -5.74 -14.37
CA PHE A 191 -31.46 -7.05 -13.78
C PHE A 191 -32.54 -6.98 -12.69
N PHE A 192 -32.46 -6.00 -11.78
CA PHE A 192 -33.47 -5.80 -10.74
C PHE A 192 -34.82 -5.45 -11.36
N GLU A 193 -34.90 -4.52 -12.31
CA GLU A 193 -36.16 -4.16 -12.98
C GLU A 193 -36.83 -5.37 -13.64
N LYS A 194 -36.06 -6.21 -14.35
CA LYS A 194 -36.58 -7.39 -15.06
C LYS A 194 -36.96 -8.54 -14.13
N HIS A 195 -36.28 -8.69 -12.99
CA HIS A 195 -36.38 -9.91 -12.16
C HIS A 195 -36.80 -9.66 -10.70
N TRP A 196 -37.28 -8.47 -10.35
CA TRP A 196 -37.66 -8.14 -8.98
C TRP A 196 -38.70 -9.10 -8.38
N TRP A 197 -39.71 -9.53 -9.14
CA TRP A 197 -40.71 -10.50 -8.69
C TRP A 197 -40.10 -11.87 -8.36
N LYS A 198 -39.13 -12.33 -9.16
CA LYS A 198 -38.45 -13.62 -8.92
C LYS A 198 -37.59 -13.54 -7.65
N LEU A 199 -36.91 -12.41 -7.42
CA LEU A 199 -36.16 -12.16 -6.20
C LEU A 199 -37.07 -12.17 -4.96
N LEU A 200 -38.26 -11.57 -5.06
CA LEU A 200 -39.23 -11.54 -3.97
C LEU A 200 -39.74 -12.95 -3.62
N ILE A 201 -40.09 -13.75 -4.63
CA ILE A 201 -40.49 -15.16 -4.43
C ILE A 201 -39.34 -15.96 -3.81
N GLY A 202 -38.10 -15.77 -4.31
CA GLY A 202 -36.91 -16.41 -3.75
C GLY A 202 -36.68 -16.07 -2.29
N LEU A 203 -36.87 -14.80 -1.90
CA LEU A 203 -36.75 -14.33 -0.51
C LEU A 203 -37.77 -15.02 0.41
N VAL A 204 -39.03 -15.07 -0.01
CA VAL A 204 -40.11 -15.73 0.76
C VAL A 204 -39.82 -17.23 0.93
N LEU A 205 -39.32 -17.89 -0.11
CA LEU A 205 -38.89 -19.29 -0.07
C LEU A 205 -37.73 -19.48 0.91
N LEU A 206 -36.73 -18.60 0.89
CA LEU A 206 -35.56 -18.66 1.76
C LEU A 206 -35.95 -18.50 3.23
N VAL A 207 -36.82 -17.54 3.56
CA VAL A 207 -37.38 -17.37 4.91
C VAL A 207 -38.15 -18.62 5.33
N SER A 208 -38.99 -19.18 4.45
CA SER A 208 -39.78 -20.38 4.73
C SER A 208 -38.90 -21.60 5.02
N ILE A 209 -37.79 -21.78 4.30
CA ILE A 209 -36.84 -22.89 4.51
C ILE A 209 -35.98 -22.67 5.77
N SER A 210 -35.68 -21.42 6.12
CA SER A 210 -34.81 -21.10 7.26
C SER A 210 -35.38 -21.56 8.62
N ILE A 211 -36.70 -21.47 8.80
CA ILE A 211 -37.40 -21.82 10.05
C ILE A 211 -37.24 -23.32 10.42
N PRO A 212 -37.60 -24.29 9.55
CA PRO A 212 -37.41 -25.70 9.86
C PRO A 212 -35.93 -26.07 9.96
N LEU A 213 -35.07 -25.44 9.15
CA LEU A 213 -33.63 -25.68 9.20
C LEU A 213 -33.04 -25.30 10.56
N ARG A 214 -33.38 -24.13 11.09
CA ARG A 214 -32.97 -23.68 12.43
C ARG A 214 -33.43 -24.65 13.52
N LYS A 215 -34.68 -25.15 13.44
CA LYS A 215 -35.21 -26.16 14.39
C LYS A 215 -34.43 -27.47 14.32
N ARG A 216 -34.11 -27.97 13.12
CA ARG A 216 -33.33 -29.20 12.91
C ARG A 216 -31.90 -29.05 13.44
N ILE A 217 -31.24 -27.94 13.15
CA ILE A 217 -29.89 -27.64 13.65
C ILE A 217 -29.88 -27.59 15.17
N LYS A 218 -30.80 -26.84 15.79
CA LYS A 218 -30.92 -26.76 17.24
C LYS A 218 -31.11 -28.14 17.88
N LYS A 219 -32.01 -28.97 17.35
CA LYS A 219 -32.20 -30.35 17.83
C LYS A 219 -30.93 -31.19 17.72
N ARG A 220 -30.20 -31.10 16.59
CA ARG A 220 -28.93 -31.82 16.40
C ARG A 220 -27.87 -31.38 17.41
N LEU A 221 -27.72 -30.07 17.64
CA LEU A 221 -26.78 -29.52 18.63
C LEU A 221 -27.13 -29.97 20.06
N LEU A 222 -28.41 -29.94 20.45
CA LEU A 222 -28.84 -30.44 21.75
C LEU A 222 -28.55 -31.95 21.91
N LYS A 223 -28.84 -32.77 20.89
CA LYS A 223 -28.51 -34.22 20.93
C LYS A 223 -27.02 -34.46 21.11
N LYS A 224 -26.17 -33.75 20.36
CA LYS A 224 -24.72 -33.84 20.50
C LYS A 224 -24.26 -33.45 21.91
N LYS A 225 -24.82 -32.37 22.48
CA LYS A 225 -24.50 -31.92 23.84
C LYS A 225 -24.91 -32.93 24.90
N ILE A 226 -26.11 -33.53 24.78
CA ILE A 226 -26.59 -34.59 25.66
C ILE A 226 -25.66 -35.81 25.60
N LYS A 227 -25.34 -36.28 24.38
CA LYS A 227 -24.45 -37.43 24.19
C LYS A 227 -23.06 -37.18 24.81
N LYS A 228 -22.49 -36.00 24.59
CA LYS A 228 -21.20 -35.60 25.17
C LYS A 228 -21.23 -35.63 26.71
N LEU A 229 -22.29 -35.08 27.33
CA LEU A 229 -22.45 -35.09 28.79
C LEU A 229 -22.65 -36.51 29.34
N GLU A 230 -23.34 -37.39 28.62
CA GLU A 230 -23.50 -38.79 29.01
C GLU A 230 -22.18 -39.57 28.95
N GLU A 231 -21.38 -39.34 27.91
CA GLU A 231 -20.03 -39.91 27.76
C GLU A 231 -19.08 -39.39 28.86
N GLU A 232 -19.15 -38.09 29.15
CA GLU A 232 -18.38 -37.44 30.22
C GLU A 232 -18.74 -38.04 31.60
N ALA A 233 -20.03 -38.24 31.88
CA ALA A 233 -20.47 -38.89 33.12
C ALA A 233 -19.97 -40.34 33.24
N LYS A 234 -19.99 -41.11 32.14
CA LYS A 234 -19.43 -42.48 32.11
C LYS A 234 -17.92 -42.46 32.40
N LYS A 235 -17.19 -41.52 31.81
CA LYS A 235 -15.74 -41.34 32.03
C LYS A 235 -15.42 -41.02 33.49
N PHE A 236 -16.12 -40.06 34.10
CA PHE A 236 -15.91 -39.72 35.51
C PHE A 236 -16.25 -40.87 36.46
N LYS A 237 -17.32 -41.63 36.21
CA LYS A 237 -17.63 -42.84 36.98
C LYS A 237 -16.51 -43.89 36.89
N LYS A 238 -15.91 -44.07 35.71
CA LYS A 238 -14.77 -44.97 35.52
C LYS A 238 -13.54 -44.49 36.28
N MET A 239 -13.20 -43.21 36.15
CA MET A 239 -12.08 -42.58 36.87
C MET A 239 -12.26 -42.65 38.39
N MET A 240 -13.49 -42.50 38.90
CA MET A 240 -13.78 -42.65 40.33
C MET A 240 -13.46 -44.06 40.83
N LYS A 241 -13.89 -45.09 40.09
CA LYS A 241 -13.61 -46.50 40.42
C LYS A 241 -12.10 -46.79 40.37
N GLU A 242 -11.42 -46.30 39.34
CA GLU A 242 -9.97 -46.44 39.21
C GLU A 242 -9.25 -45.76 40.39
N LEU A 243 -9.68 -44.56 40.77
CA LEU A 243 -9.14 -43.82 41.91
C LEU A 243 -9.35 -44.58 43.24
N GLN A 244 -10.52 -45.20 43.43
CA GLN A 244 -10.80 -46.08 44.58
C GLN A 244 -9.86 -47.29 44.61
N THR A 245 -9.67 -47.98 43.48
CA THR A 245 -8.73 -49.10 43.37
C THR A 245 -7.29 -48.67 43.67
N ILE A 246 -6.86 -47.50 43.17
CA ILE A 246 -5.51 -46.98 43.40
C ILE A 246 -5.28 -46.64 44.88
N CYS A 247 -6.28 -46.09 45.57
CA CYS A 247 -6.20 -45.73 46.99
C CYS A 247 -6.25 -46.96 47.90
N PHE A 248 -7.29 -47.80 47.76
CA PHE A 248 -7.60 -48.83 48.75
C PHE A 248 -6.92 -50.18 48.47
N ILE A 249 -6.76 -50.54 47.20
CA ILE A 249 -6.16 -51.83 46.81
C ILE A 249 -4.66 -51.64 46.59
N LYS A 250 -4.28 -50.69 45.73
CA LYS A 250 -2.87 -50.49 45.35
C LYS A 250 -2.09 -49.64 46.35
N LYS A 251 -2.76 -48.92 47.26
CA LYS A 251 -2.17 -48.00 48.26
C LYS A 251 -1.16 -46.99 47.69
N LYS A 252 -1.34 -46.57 46.43
CA LYS A 252 -0.40 -45.67 45.72
C LYS A 252 -0.65 -44.18 46.00
N ILE A 253 -1.78 -43.84 46.62
CA ILE A 253 -2.16 -42.46 46.96
C ILE A 253 -2.69 -42.41 48.40
N SER A 254 -2.52 -41.28 49.08
CA SER A 254 -3.07 -41.09 50.42
C SER A 254 -4.60 -40.91 50.38
N VAL A 255 -5.26 -41.26 51.48
CA VAL A 255 -6.72 -41.11 51.65
C VAL A 255 -7.14 -39.65 51.52
N ALA A 256 -6.32 -38.71 52.00
CA ALA A 256 -6.57 -37.28 51.86
C ALA A 256 -6.59 -36.84 50.39
N SER A 257 -5.59 -37.26 49.60
CA SER A 257 -5.54 -36.97 48.15
C SER A 257 -6.67 -37.65 47.38
N PHE A 258 -7.09 -38.85 47.78
CA PHE A 258 -8.28 -39.51 47.25
C PHE A 258 -9.53 -38.66 47.47
N LYS A 259 -9.78 -38.22 48.71
CA LYS A 259 -10.96 -37.44 49.10
C LYS A 259 -11.07 -36.13 48.31
N ILE A 260 -9.97 -35.41 48.14
CA ILE A 260 -9.96 -34.16 47.35
C ILE A 260 -10.34 -34.43 45.88
N LYS A 261 -9.75 -35.46 45.26
CA LYS A 261 -10.02 -35.80 43.86
C LYS A 261 -11.43 -36.37 43.66
N SER A 262 -11.93 -37.16 44.61
CA SER A 262 -13.28 -37.73 44.53
C SER A 262 -14.35 -36.64 44.65
N ILE A 263 -14.18 -35.66 45.54
CA ILE A 263 -15.11 -34.52 45.66
C ILE A 263 -15.24 -33.79 44.32
N LYS A 264 -14.12 -33.48 43.66
CA LYS A 264 -14.14 -32.80 42.34
C LYS A 264 -14.88 -33.59 41.26
N TYR A 265 -14.76 -34.92 41.26
CA TYR A 265 -15.50 -35.77 40.33
C TYR A 265 -16.99 -35.89 40.69
N GLU A 266 -17.34 -35.91 41.98
CA GLU A 266 -18.73 -35.90 42.46
C GLU A 266 -19.44 -34.59 42.14
N GLU A 267 -18.77 -33.45 42.32
CA GLU A 267 -19.29 -32.13 41.94
C GLU A 267 -19.64 -32.08 40.45
N ARG A 268 -18.70 -32.51 39.59
CA ARG A 268 -18.93 -32.52 38.14
C ARG A 268 -20.05 -33.50 37.74
N LEU A 269 -20.11 -34.67 38.37
CA LEU A 269 -21.20 -35.63 38.14
C LEU A 269 -22.56 -35.07 38.56
N THR A 270 -22.61 -34.29 39.65
CA THR A 270 -23.82 -33.64 40.16
C THR A 270 -24.29 -32.54 39.20
N GLU A 271 -23.37 -31.71 38.69
CA GLU A 271 -23.65 -30.71 37.67
C GLU A 271 -24.20 -31.35 36.38
N ILE A 272 -23.56 -32.42 35.90
CA ILE A 272 -24.05 -33.17 34.74
C ILE A 272 -25.45 -33.73 35.03
N LYS A 273 -25.67 -34.33 36.21
CA LYS A 273 -26.98 -34.90 36.61
C LYS A 273 -28.09 -33.85 36.68
N HIS A 274 -27.77 -32.62 37.05
CA HIS A 274 -28.72 -31.50 37.06
C HIS A 274 -29.00 -30.93 35.65
N THR A 275 -27.98 -30.84 34.80
CA THR A 275 -28.11 -30.23 33.45
C THR A 275 -28.75 -31.16 32.41
N LEU A 276 -28.49 -32.46 32.48
CA LEU A 276 -29.04 -33.48 31.58
C LEU A 276 -30.57 -33.46 31.44
N PRO A 277 -31.37 -33.44 32.55
CA PRO A 277 -32.82 -33.41 32.45
C PRO A 277 -33.33 -32.11 31.82
N VAL A 278 -32.66 -30.97 32.06
CA VAL A 278 -33.00 -29.69 31.41
C VAL A 278 -32.80 -29.77 29.90
N LEU A 279 -31.68 -30.31 29.44
CA LEU A 279 -31.41 -30.48 28.01
C LEU A 279 -32.34 -31.51 27.36
N LYS A 280 -32.66 -32.61 28.05
CA LYS A 280 -33.63 -33.63 27.57
C LYS A 280 -35.05 -33.07 27.47
N ALA A 281 -35.46 -32.22 28.41
CA ALA A 281 -36.75 -31.54 28.34
C ALA A 281 -36.79 -30.51 27.20
N GLN A 282 -35.73 -29.71 27.03
CA GLN A 282 -35.60 -28.81 25.89
C GLN A 282 -35.61 -29.54 24.54
N LEU A 283 -35.04 -30.75 24.47
CA LEU A 283 -35.05 -31.59 23.27
C LEU A 283 -36.46 -32.13 22.95
N SER A 284 -37.19 -32.58 23.97
CA SER A 284 -38.54 -33.14 23.83
C SER A 284 -39.63 -32.09 23.65
N GLY A 285 -39.29 -30.80 23.83
CA GLY A 285 -40.25 -29.70 23.70
C GLY A 285 -41.25 -29.63 24.85
N LYS A 286 -41.09 -30.44 25.90
CA LYS A 286 -41.93 -30.41 27.11
C LYS A 286 -41.33 -29.42 28.10
N LYS A 287 -42.16 -28.50 28.63
CA LYS A 287 -41.76 -27.64 29.77
C LYS A 287 -41.54 -28.55 30.98
N LEU A 288 -40.40 -28.41 31.67
CA LEU A 288 -40.16 -29.11 32.94
C LEU A 288 -41.19 -28.66 33.97
N ALA A 289 -41.77 -29.61 34.71
CA ALA A 289 -42.57 -29.29 35.89
C ALA A 289 -41.65 -28.55 36.89
N LYS A 290 -42.07 -27.35 37.33
CA LYS A 290 -41.33 -26.59 38.34
C LYS A 290 -41.18 -27.44 39.60
N PRO A 291 -40.00 -27.48 40.25
CA PRO A 291 -39.87 -28.14 41.53
C PRO A 291 -40.83 -27.46 42.53
N LYS A 292 -41.66 -28.25 43.23
CA LYS A 292 -42.48 -27.76 44.34
C LYS A 292 -41.52 -27.27 45.42
N VAL A 293 -41.37 -25.95 45.55
CA VAL A 293 -40.68 -25.32 46.68
C VAL A 293 -41.47 -25.70 47.93
N LYS A 294 -40.90 -26.52 48.81
CA LYS A 294 -41.51 -26.81 50.12
C LYS A 294 -41.52 -25.52 50.94
N GLY A 295 -42.67 -25.25 51.54
CA GLY A 295 -43.10 -24.06 52.28
C GLY A 295 -42.02 -23.17 52.88
N VAL A 296 -42.06 -21.90 52.51
CA VAL A 296 -41.67 -20.80 53.39
C VAL A 296 -42.66 -20.83 54.56
N ILE A 297 -42.19 -21.11 55.77
CA ILE A 297 -42.98 -20.96 56.98
C ILE A 297 -43.06 -19.45 57.25
N GLU A 298 -44.23 -18.85 57.00
CA GLU A 298 -44.51 -17.51 57.50
C GLU A 298 -44.56 -17.56 59.03
N VAL A 299 -43.54 -17.01 59.68
CA VAL A 299 -43.58 -16.73 61.12
C VAL A 299 -44.41 -15.45 61.28
N LYS A 300 -45.68 -15.60 61.70
CA LYS A 300 -46.47 -14.46 62.18
C LYS A 300 -45.82 -13.90 63.44
N ARG A 301 -45.47 -12.61 63.42
CA ARG A 301 -45.17 -11.81 64.60
C ARG A 301 -46.45 -11.45 65.33
#